data_AF-A0A522QSP0-F1
#
_entry.id   AF-A0A522QSP0-F1
#
_cell.length_a   1.000
_cell.length_b   1.000
_cell.length_c   1.000
_cell.angle_alpha   90.00
_cell.angle_beta   90.00
_cell.angle_gamma   90.00
#
_symmetry.space_group_name_H-M   'P 1'
#
loop_
_entity.id
_entity.type
_entity.pdbx_description
1 polymer ?
#
loop_
_entity_poly.entity_id
_entity_poly.type
_entity_poly.pdbx_seq_one_letter_code
_entity_poly.pdbx_strand_id
1 'polypeptide(L)'
;MVDIATLAESLVDAPSPSATLALARTLTRFGAPALRLARARGVRVIALARGERFTARSPRLRDLAPHLDTWPAPPAGLFVVEERTAYLRSRSPLAVAHEFGHA
;
A
#
# COMPACT_ATOMS: atom_id res chain seq x y z
N MET A 1 -22.74 -0.94 -11.53
CA MET A 1 -21.41 -0.29 -11.55
C MET A 1 -20.81 -0.42 -10.16
N VAL A 2 -19.56 -0.87 -10.03
CA VAL A 2 -18.86 -0.83 -8.73
C VAL A 2 -18.54 0.62 -8.42
N ASP A 3 -18.92 1.11 -7.24
CA ASP A 3 -18.60 2.46 -6.81
C ASP A 3 -17.09 2.62 -6.55
N ILE A 4 -16.62 3.87 -6.53
CA ILE A 4 -15.18 4.17 -6.41
C ILE A 4 -14.60 3.80 -5.05
N ALA A 5 -15.40 3.83 -3.98
CA ALA A 5 -14.95 3.49 -2.63
C ALA A 5 -14.72 1.98 -2.52
N THR A 6 -15.68 1.18 -3.00
CA THR A 6 -15.56 -0.29 -3.12
C THR A 6 -14.37 -0.69 -3.98
N LEU A 7 -14.09 0.05 -5.08
CA LEU A 7 -12.87 -0.16 -5.88
C LEU A 7 -11.61 0.12 -5.06
N ALA A 8 -11.55 1.25 -4.36
CA ALA A 8 -10.39 1.61 -3.53
C ALA A 8 -10.16 0.61 -2.39
N GLU A 9 -11.21 0.23 -1.67
CA GLU A 9 -11.14 -0.75 -0.57
C GLU A 9 -10.67 -2.12 -1.06
N SER A 10 -11.07 -2.53 -2.28
CA SER A 10 -10.65 -3.82 -2.84
C SER A 10 -9.13 -3.93 -3.07
N LEU A 11 -8.41 -2.81 -3.16
CA LEU A 11 -6.96 -2.77 -3.31
C LEU A 11 -6.22 -2.88 -1.95
N VAL A 12 -6.92 -2.63 -0.84
CA VAL A 12 -6.31 -2.44 0.47
C VAL A 12 -6.31 -3.73 1.29
N ASP A 13 -5.19 -4.00 1.97
CA ASP A 13 -5.07 -4.94 3.08
C ASP A 13 -4.52 -4.15 4.29
N ALA A 14 -5.28 -4.08 5.37
CA ALA A 14 -4.94 -3.26 6.52
C ALA A 14 -5.42 -3.91 7.83
N PRO A 15 -4.77 -3.63 8.97
CA PRO A 15 -5.03 -4.33 10.23
C PRO A 15 -6.35 -3.97 10.91
N SER A 16 -7.09 -2.97 10.39
CA SER A 16 -8.39 -2.58 10.93
C SER A 16 -9.29 -1.96 9.84
N PRO A 17 -10.61 -2.03 9.99
CA PRO A 17 -11.55 -1.35 9.09
C PRO A 17 -11.30 0.16 9.01
N SER A 18 -10.94 0.80 10.12
CA SER A 18 -10.62 2.23 10.15
C SER A 18 -9.38 2.57 9.32
N ALA A 19 -8.37 1.70 9.30
CA ALA A 19 -7.18 1.86 8.48
C ALA A 19 -7.53 1.65 7.00
N THR A 20 -8.34 0.64 6.66
CA THR A 20 -8.85 0.43 5.30
C THR A 20 -9.55 1.69 4.78
N LEU A 21 -10.47 2.24 5.55
CA LEU A 21 -11.21 3.46 5.19
C LEU A 21 -10.29 4.68 5.05
N ALA A 22 -9.25 4.81 5.86
CA ALA A 22 -8.30 5.92 5.76
C ALA A 22 -7.48 5.86 4.45
N LEU A 23 -6.99 4.67 4.10
CA LEU A 23 -6.26 4.44 2.85
C LEU A 23 -7.17 4.62 1.63
N ALA A 24 -8.33 3.97 1.64
CA ALA A 24 -9.30 4.05 0.55
C ALA A 24 -9.69 5.50 0.25
N ARG A 25 -9.91 6.34 1.27
CA ARG A 25 -10.20 7.78 1.11
C ARG A 25 -9.12 8.58 0.40
N THR A 26 -7.86 8.15 0.48
CA THR A 26 -6.78 8.78 -0.29
C THR A 26 -6.77 8.24 -1.71
N LEU A 27 -6.93 6.93 -1.89
CA LEU A 27 -6.96 6.27 -3.19
C LEU A 27 -8.12 6.76 -4.08
N THR A 28 -9.28 7.06 -3.53
CA THR A 28 -10.43 7.59 -4.30
C THR A 28 -10.09 8.90 -5.05
N ARG A 29 -9.08 9.65 -4.61
CA ARG A 29 -8.63 10.90 -5.27
C ARG A 29 -7.97 10.66 -6.64
N PHE A 30 -7.51 9.44 -6.92
CA PHE A 30 -6.96 9.07 -8.24
C PHE A 30 -8.03 8.83 -9.31
N GLY A 31 -9.30 8.72 -8.90
CA GLY A 31 -10.42 8.50 -9.82
C GLY A 31 -10.62 7.04 -10.23
N ALA A 32 -11.84 6.73 -10.67
CA ALA A 32 -12.25 5.37 -11.01
C ALA A 32 -11.40 4.70 -12.12
N PRO A 33 -10.96 5.40 -13.19
CA PRO A 33 -10.13 4.76 -14.22
C PRO A 33 -8.81 4.22 -13.69
N ALA A 34 -8.09 5.00 -12.87
CA ALA A 34 -6.83 4.59 -12.27
C ALA A 34 -7.01 3.39 -11.34
N LEU A 35 -8.03 3.43 -10.47
CA LEU A 35 -8.30 2.32 -9.55
C LEU A 35 -8.71 1.03 -10.27
N ARG A 36 -9.46 1.13 -11.39
CA ARG A 36 -9.78 -0.04 -12.21
C ARG A 36 -8.54 -0.62 -12.88
N LEU A 37 -7.66 0.23 -13.41
CA LEU A 37 -6.40 -0.22 -13.98
C LEU A 37 -5.53 -0.92 -12.93
N ALA A 38 -5.33 -0.29 -11.77
CA ALA A 38 -4.57 -0.85 -10.66
C ALA A 38 -5.13 -2.22 -10.26
N ARG A 39 -6.46 -2.33 -10.08
CA ARG A 39 -7.12 -3.59 -9.76
C ARG A 39 -6.91 -4.65 -10.86
N ALA A 40 -7.08 -4.28 -12.12
CA ALA A 40 -6.89 -5.19 -13.26
C ALA A 40 -5.44 -5.67 -13.40
N ARG A 41 -4.47 -4.87 -12.94
CA ARG A 41 -3.05 -5.25 -12.89
C ARG A 41 -2.64 -5.96 -11.60
N GLY A 42 -3.58 -6.21 -10.69
CA GLY A 42 -3.32 -6.92 -9.43
C GLY A 42 -2.56 -6.08 -8.40
N VAL A 43 -2.64 -4.75 -8.48
CA VAL A 43 -2.01 -3.86 -7.50
C VAL A 43 -2.62 -4.05 -6.11
N ARG A 44 -1.78 -4.03 -5.08
CA ARG A 44 -2.18 -4.10 -3.68
C ARG A 44 -1.60 -2.93 -2.89
N VAL A 45 -2.30 -2.51 -1.85
CA VAL A 45 -1.83 -1.53 -0.87
C VAL A 45 -1.94 -2.15 0.51
N ILE A 46 -0.80 -2.48 1.12
CA ILE A 46 -0.70 -3.16 2.41
C ILE A 46 -0.29 -2.16 3.48
N ALA A 47 -1.16 -1.87 4.43
CA ALA A 47 -0.78 -1.13 5.63
C ALA A 47 -0.20 -2.08 6.68
N LEU A 48 1.03 -1.82 7.11
CA LEU A 48 1.65 -2.56 8.19
C LEU A 48 0.96 -2.27 9.53
N ALA A 49 0.90 -3.29 10.39
CA ALA A 49 0.56 -3.14 11.79
C ALA A 49 1.69 -2.43 12.56
N ARG A 50 1.39 -1.94 13.76
CA ARG A 50 2.40 -1.30 14.61
C ARG A 50 3.51 -2.31 14.95
N GLY A 51 4.76 -1.97 14.64
CA GLY A 51 5.91 -2.83 14.88
C GLY A 51 6.09 -3.95 13.86
N GLU A 52 5.18 -4.09 12.89
CA GLU A 52 5.34 -5.06 11.82
C GLU A 52 6.47 -4.63 10.87
N ARG A 53 7.21 -5.64 10.40
CA ARG A 53 8.38 -5.48 9.55
C ARG A 53 8.00 -5.57 8.07
N PHE A 54 8.63 -4.75 7.25
CA PHE A 54 8.52 -4.83 5.79
C PHE A 54 8.96 -6.20 5.29
N THR A 55 10.12 -6.67 5.75
CA THR A 55 10.69 -7.98 5.40
C THR A 55 9.84 -9.15 5.86
N ALA A 56 8.97 -8.97 6.87
CA ALA A 56 8.04 -10.02 7.27
C ALA A 56 6.92 -10.20 6.24
N ARG A 57 6.45 -9.11 5.62
CA ARG A 57 5.28 -9.06 4.73
C ARG A 57 5.62 -9.14 3.24
N SER A 58 6.84 -8.83 2.85
CA SER A 58 7.33 -8.94 1.48
C SER A 58 8.47 -9.96 1.41
N PRO A 59 8.25 -11.13 0.79
CA PRO A 59 9.34 -12.04 0.44
C PRO A 59 10.44 -11.34 -0.35
N ARG A 60 10.10 -10.47 -1.31
CA ARG A 60 11.11 -9.77 -2.11
C ARG A 60 11.97 -8.81 -1.32
N LEU A 61 11.40 -8.08 -0.36
CA LEU A 61 12.21 -7.23 0.52
C LEU A 61 13.06 -8.04 1.48
N ARG A 62 12.59 -9.21 1.91
CA ARG A 62 13.40 -10.12 2.74
C ARG A 62 14.68 -10.52 2.02
N ASP A 63 14.61 -10.75 0.71
CA ASP A 63 15.73 -11.18 -0.11
C ASP A 63 16.62 -10.00 -0.54
N LEU A 64 16.01 -8.92 -1.04
CA LEU A 64 16.72 -7.78 -1.65
C LEU A 64 17.23 -6.75 -0.63
N ALA A 65 16.53 -6.61 0.49
CA ALA A 65 16.81 -5.59 1.50
C ALA A 65 16.58 -6.13 2.94
N PRO A 66 17.28 -7.21 3.35
CA PRO A 66 17.06 -7.86 4.65
C PRO A 66 17.25 -6.93 5.85
N HIS A 67 18.03 -5.86 5.70
CA HIS A 67 18.33 -4.88 6.75
C HIS A 67 17.39 -3.67 6.77
N LEU A 68 16.42 -3.59 5.85
CA LEU A 68 15.50 -2.45 5.70
C LEU A 68 14.83 -2.05 7.02
N ASP A 69 14.38 -3.04 7.80
CA ASP A 69 13.68 -2.80 9.06
C ASP A 69 14.59 -2.30 10.19
N THR A 70 15.91 -2.43 10.03
CA THR A 70 16.93 -1.98 11.00
C THR A 70 17.58 -0.66 10.62
N TRP A 71 17.14 -0.03 9.52
CA TRP A 71 17.64 1.29 9.14
C TRP A 71 17.32 2.33 10.24
N PRO A 72 18.22 3.29 10.51
CA PRO A 72 17.95 4.34 11.49
C PRO A 72 16.68 5.15 11.20
N ALA A 73 16.34 5.29 9.92
CA ALA A 73 15.13 5.93 9.44
C ALA A 73 14.49 5.04 8.36
N PRO A 74 13.68 4.03 8.75
CA PRO A 74 13.00 3.19 7.77
C PRO A 74 11.95 4.02 7.01
N PRO A 75 11.68 3.69 5.75
CA PRO A 75 10.80 4.50 4.94
C PRO A 75 9.35 4.45 5.45
N ALA A 76 8.61 5.52 5.19
CA ALA A 76 7.18 5.63 5.54
C ALA A 76 6.32 4.65 4.73
N GLY A 77 6.79 4.29 3.52
CA GLY A 77 6.24 3.26 2.67
C GLY A 77 7.25 2.93 1.56
N LEU A 78 6.94 1.93 0.75
CA LEU A 78 7.67 1.62 -0.47
C LEU A 78 6.80 0.79 -1.42
N PHE A 79 6.98 0.98 -2.73
CA PHE A 79 6.36 0.15 -3.75
C PHE A 79 7.31 -0.95 -4.25
N VAL A 80 6.92 -2.21 -4.11
CA VAL A 80 7.65 -3.37 -4.62
C VAL A 80 7.08 -3.73 -5.99
N VAL A 81 7.82 -3.38 -7.05
CA VAL A 81 7.38 -3.55 -8.45
C VAL A 81 7.05 -5.01 -8.78
N GLU A 82 7.91 -5.95 -8.39
CA GLU A 82 7.71 -7.38 -8.66
C GLU A 82 6.44 -7.95 -8.00
N GLU A 83 6.06 -7.39 -6.85
CA GLU A 83 4.86 -7.79 -6.09
C GLU A 83 3.66 -6.91 -6.43
N ARG A 84 3.84 -5.84 -7.23
CA ARG A 84 2.84 -4.81 -7.52
C ARG A 84 2.17 -4.27 -6.25
N THR A 85 2.96 -4.14 -5.20
CA THR A 85 2.43 -3.90 -3.84
C THR A 85 3.09 -2.69 -3.19
N ALA A 86 2.27 -1.73 -2.77
CA ALA A 86 2.68 -0.66 -1.87
C ALA A 86 2.60 -1.15 -0.43
N TYR A 87 3.74 -1.22 0.27
CA TYR A 87 3.78 -1.47 1.71
C TYR A 87 3.88 -0.14 2.46
N LEU A 88 3.00 0.08 3.43
CA LEU A 88 2.85 1.35 4.11
C LEU A 88 3.01 1.20 5.62
N ARG A 89 4.04 1.83 6.18
CA ARG A 89 4.18 2.00 7.63
C ARG A 89 3.41 3.23 8.12
N SER A 90 3.41 4.30 7.33
CA SER A 90 2.61 5.50 7.54
C SER A 90 1.33 5.45 6.71
N ARG A 91 0.22 5.88 7.32
CA ARG A 91 -1.08 6.02 6.66
C ARG A 91 -1.39 7.48 6.30
N SER A 92 -0.38 8.36 6.31
CA SER A 92 -0.59 9.76 5.90
C SER A 92 -1.01 9.80 4.43
N PRO A 93 -1.89 10.73 4.02
CA PRO A 93 -2.32 10.82 2.62
C PRO A 93 -1.15 11.00 1.65
N LEU A 94 -0.08 11.70 2.05
CA LEU A 94 1.12 11.87 1.24
C LEU A 94 1.85 10.55 1.00
N ALA A 95 2.09 9.75 2.05
CA ALA A 95 2.77 8.45 1.90
C ALA A 95 1.93 7.49 1.06
N VAL A 96 0.62 7.42 1.32
CA VAL A 96 -0.30 6.59 0.54
C VAL A 96 -0.30 6.98 -0.94
N ALA A 97 -0.43 8.29 -1.24
CA ALA A 97 -0.46 8.77 -2.61
C ALA A 97 0.88 8.63 -3.32
N HIS A 98 2.00 8.85 -2.61
CA HIS A 98 3.34 8.69 -3.17
C HIS A 98 3.58 7.24 -3.61
N GLU A 99 3.38 6.27 -2.70
CA GLU A 99 3.64 4.87 -3.04
C GLU A 99 2.65 4.32 -4.07
N PHE A 100 1.37 4.71 -3.99
CA PHE A 100 0.41 4.31 -5.00
C PHE A 100 0.69 4.94 -6.37
N GLY A 101 1.31 6.13 -6.41
CA GLY A 101 1.71 6.77 -7.66
C GLY A 101 2.78 6.01 -8.46
N HIS A 102 3.47 5.05 -7.85
CA HIS A 102 4.38 4.14 -8.55
C HIS A 102 3.68 2.98 -9.28
N ALA A 103 2.41 2.71 -8.98
CA ALA A 103 1.64 1.56 -9.46
C ALA A 103 0.99 1.80 -10.83
#